data_AF-M4SMM2-F1
#
_entry.id   AF-M4SMM2-F1
#
_cell.length_a   1.000
_cell.length_b   1.000
_cell.length_c   1.000
_cell.angle_alpha   90.00
_cell.angle_beta   90.00
_cell.angle_gamma   90.00
#
_symmetry.space_group_name_H-M   'P 1'
#
loop_
_entity.id
_entity.type
_entity.pdbx_description
1 polymer ?
#
loop_
_entity_poly.entity_id
_entity_poly.type
_entity_poly.pdbx_seq_one_letter_code
_entity_poly.pdbx_strand_id
1 'polypeptide(L)'
;MTALRKAEAAGAGRKIDFLGLLPSMVNPFDRREIDNAVKLAHAVGERLMFPAFIKARPTYKHAAENHRPVWMEGGGGAKAAAEEIRPILAEIERRLGSAPAAAA
;
A
#
# COMPACT_ATOMS: atom_id res chain seq x y z
N MET A 1 9.80 -11.97 -16.74
CA MET A 1 10.13 -12.17 -15.31
C MET A 1 9.08 -11.47 -14.47
N THR A 2 8.51 -12.14 -13.48
CA THR A 2 7.55 -11.54 -12.53
C THR A 2 8.27 -10.60 -11.55
N ALA A 3 7.56 -9.61 -10.99
CA ALA A 3 8.12 -8.63 -10.07
C ALA A 3 8.81 -9.25 -8.85
N LEU A 4 8.26 -10.36 -8.33
CA LEU A 4 8.88 -11.13 -7.24
C LEU A 4 10.28 -11.61 -7.58
N ARG A 5 10.48 -12.23 -8.76
CA ARG A 5 11.80 -12.77 -9.13
C ARG A 5 12.88 -11.71 -9.31
N LYS A 6 12.50 -10.49 -9.70
CA LYS A 6 13.43 -9.34 -9.73
C LYS A 6 13.83 -8.91 -8.32
N ALA A 7 12.88 -8.88 -7.39
CA ALA A 7 13.13 -8.51 -6.01
C ALA A 7 14.03 -9.55 -5.31
N GLU A 8 13.76 -10.84 -5.49
CA GLU A 8 14.56 -11.93 -4.89
C GLU A 8 16.02 -11.92 -5.38
N ALA A 9 16.22 -11.64 -6.68
CA ALA A 9 17.55 -11.50 -7.26
C ALA A 9 18.32 -10.29 -6.70
N ALA A 10 17.63 -9.19 -6.40
CA ALA A 10 18.23 -8.00 -5.77
C ALA A 10 18.53 -8.21 -4.28
N GLY A 11 17.78 -9.10 -3.60
CA GLY A 11 17.94 -9.44 -2.18
C GLY A 11 18.99 -10.53 -1.88
N ALA A 12 19.91 -10.82 -2.80
CA ALA A 12 20.92 -11.87 -2.66
C ALA A 12 20.35 -13.27 -2.34
N GLY A 13 19.18 -13.61 -2.88
CA GLY A 13 18.54 -14.92 -2.67
C GLY A 13 17.75 -15.04 -1.36
N ARG A 14 17.61 -13.96 -0.58
CA ARG A 14 16.70 -13.93 0.57
C ARG A 14 15.26 -14.02 0.05
N LYS A 15 14.49 -15.01 0.56
CA LYS A 15 13.06 -15.14 0.24
C LYS A 15 12.34 -13.83 0.58
N ILE A 16 11.57 -13.32 -0.37
CA ILE A 16 10.77 -12.12 -0.18
C ILE A 16 9.33 -12.55 -0.01
N ASP A 17 8.78 -12.25 1.15
CA ASP A 17 7.36 -12.47 1.41
C ASP A 17 6.52 -11.42 0.70
N PHE A 18 5.69 -11.88 -0.23
CA PHE A 18 4.75 -11.01 -0.91
C PHE A 18 3.54 -10.75 -0.01
N LEU A 19 3.44 -9.52 0.49
CA LEU A 19 2.37 -9.11 1.39
C LEU A 19 1.07 -8.76 0.66
N GLY A 20 1.13 -8.39 -0.62
CA GLY A 20 -0.04 -8.01 -1.41
C GLY A 20 0.16 -6.75 -2.27
N LEU A 21 -0.89 -6.37 -2.97
CA LEU A 21 -0.97 -5.20 -3.83
C LEU A 21 -1.76 -4.10 -3.14
N LEU A 22 -1.17 -2.90 -3.07
CA LEU A 22 -1.81 -1.70 -2.55
C LEU A 22 -2.00 -0.68 -3.68
N PRO A 23 -3.24 -0.38 -4.08
CA PRO A 23 -3.52 0.73 -4.98
C PRO A 23 -3.11 2.04 -4.32
N SER A 24 -2.36 2.86 -5.05
CA SER A 24 -1.90 4.16 -4.57
C SER A 24 -2.17 5.24 -5.61
N MET A 25 -2.20 6.49 -5.15
CA MET A 25 -2.50 7.67 -5.96
C MET A 25 -3.84 7.57 -6.70
N VAL A 26 -4.80 6.85 -6.13
CA VAL A 26 -6.14 6.70 -6.74
C VAL A 26 -6.86 8.04 -6.70
N ASN A 27 -7.31 8.55 -7.84
CA ASN A 27 -8.15 9.75 -7.89
C ASN A 27 -9.56 9.44 -7.36
N PRO A 28 -9.97 9.94 -6.19
CA PRO A 28 -11.29 9.64 -5.64
C PRO A 28 -12.45 10.29 -6.41
N PHE A 29 -12.16 11.25 -7.29
CA PHE A 29 -13.17 11.93 -8.11
C PHE A 29 -13.37 11.26 -9.47
N ASP A 30 -12.47 10.35 -9.87
CA ASP A 30 -12.63 9.55 -11.09
C ASP A 30 -13.26 8.19 -10.76
N ARG A 31 -14.56 8.06 -11.04
CA ARG A 31 -15.30 6.82 -10.84
C ARG A 31 -14.71 5.65 -11.63
N ARG A 32 -14.16 5.89 -12.82
CA ARG A 32 -13.58 4.81 -13.65
C ARG A 32 -12.31 4.28 -13.00
N GLU A 33 -11.52 5.14 -12.39
CA GLU A 33 -10.29 4.75 -11.70
C GLU A 33 -10.60 3.89 -10.45
N ILE A 34 -11.62 4.29 -9.69
CA ILE A 34 -12.13 3.50 -8.56
C ILE A 34 -12.66 2.15 -9.04
N ASP A 35 -13.52 2.13 -10.07
CA ASP A 35 -14.10 0.90 -10.60
C ASP A 35 -13.02 -0.05 -11.12
N ASN A 36 -11.97 0.48 -11.75
CA ASN A 36 -10.84 -0.31 -12.23
C ASN A 36 -10.02 -0.89 -11.07
N ALA A 37 -9.80 -0.13 -9.99
CA ALA A 37 -9.12 -0.62 -8.79
C ALA A 37 -9.92 -1.76 -8.11
N VAL A 38 -11.25 -1.62 -8.05
CA VAL A 38 -12.15 -2.66 -7.51
C VAL A 38 -12.17 -3.90 -8.40
N LYS A 39 -12.30 -3.74 -9.73
CA LYS A 39 -12.24 -4.87 -10.69
C LYS A 39 -10.91 -5.60 -10.62
N LEU A 40 -9.81 -4.85 -10.53
CA LEU A 40 -8.49 -5.43 -10.32
C LEU A 40 -8.50 -6.27 -9.04
N ALA A 41 -9.05 -5.74 -7.94
CA ALA A 41 -9.09 -6.46 -6.67
C ALA A 41 -9.85 -7.79 -6.75
N HIS A 42 -11.00 -7.80 -7.44
CA HIS A 42 -11.74 -9.03 -7.69
C HIS A 42 -10.98 -10.01 -8.58
N ALA A 43 -10.22 -9.54 -9.57
CA ALA A 43 -9.49 -10.39 -10.51
C ALA A 43 -8.25 -11.06 -9.88
N VAL A 44 -7.51 -10.38 -9.01
CA VAL A 44 -6.34 -10.96 -8.32
C VAL A 44 -6.72 -11.74 -7.06
N GLY A 45 -7.96 -11.58 -6.59
CA GLY A 45 -8.46 -12.19 -5.37
C GLY A 45 -8.23 -11.32 -4.14
N GLU A 46 -9.26 -11.25 -3.28
CA GLU A 46 -9.33 -10.34 -2.12
C GLU A 46 -8.15 -10.51 -1.15
N ARG A 47 -7.56 -11.71 -1.09
CA ARG A 47 -6.42 -12.01 -0.21
C ARG A 47 -5.11 -11.39 -0.69
N LEU A 48 -4.95 -11.15 -2.00
CA LEU A 48 -3.75 -10.55 -2.57
C LEU A 48 -3.79 -9.01 -2.56
N MET A 49 -4.95 -8.40 -2.34
CA MET A 49 -5.10 -6.95 -2.25
C MET A 49 -5.11 -6.49 -0.80
N PHE A 50 -4.64 -5.26 -0.57
CA PHE A 50 -4.93 -4.57 0.68
C PHE A 50 -6.40 -4.10 0.70
N PRO A 51 -7.08 -4.15 1.86
CA PRO A 51 -8.50 -3.76 1.98
C PRO A 51 -8.72 -2.23 1.98
N ALA A 52 -7.79 -1.48 1.41
CA ALA A 52 -7.79 -0.03 1.34
C ALA A 52 -6.91 0.45 0.17
N PHE A 53 -7.06 1.72 -0.20
CA PHE A 53 -6.26 2.39 -1.23
C PHE A 53 -5.77 3.75 -0.72
N ILE A 54 -4.60 4.17 -1.20
CA ILE A 54 -4.07 5.51 -0.93
C ILE A 54 -4.61 6.46 -2.01
N LYS A 55 -5.37 7.47 -1.59
CA LYS A 55 -5.90 8.49 -2.49
C LYS A 55 -4.81 9.47 -2.92
N ALA A 56 -4.94 10.00 -4.15
CA ALA A 56 -4.15 11.13 -4.58
C ALA A 56 -4.52 12.38 -3.77
N ARG A 57 -3.69 12.71 -2.76
CA ARG A 57 -3.85 13.92 -1.94
C ARG A 57 -2.60 14.80 -2.03
N PRO A 58 -2.75 16.12 -2.14
CA PRO A 58 -1.61 17.05 -2.07
C PRO A 58 -0.78 16.87 -0.79
N THR A 59 -1.42 16.52 0.32
CA THR A 59 -0.75 16.36 1.61
C THR A 59 0.24 15.19 1.62
N TYR A 60 -0.02 14.09 0.91
CA TYR A 60 0.97 13.01 0.77
C TYR A 60 2.20 13.48 -0.01
N LYS A 61 1.99 14.25 -1.08
CA LYS A 61 3.09 14.83 -1.87
C LYS A 61 3.93 15.78 -1.02
N HIS A 62 3.28 16.71 -0.32
CA HIS A 62 3.97 17.67 0.56
C HIS A 62 4.76 16.96 1.67
N ALA A 63 4.15 15.99 2.35
CA ALA A 63 4.82 15.24 3.41
C ALA A 63 6.06 14.49 2.87
N ALA A 64 5.93 13.85 1.70
CA ALA A 64 7.03 13.17 1.03
C ALA A 64 8.18 14.12 0.65
N GLU A 65 7.87 15.29 0.10
CA GLU A 65 8.85 16.35 -0.23
C GLU A 65 9.60 16.86 1.00
N ASN A 66 8.94 16.89 2.16
CA ASN A 66 9.52 17.32 3.42
C ASN A 66 10.15 16.18 4.24
N HIS A 67 10.23 14.97 3.68
CA HIS A 67 10.75 13.76 4.35
C HIS A 67 10.10 13.47 5.70
N ARG A 68 8.80 13.72 5.81
CA ARG A 68 8.01 13.51 7.02
C ARG A 68 6.80 12.62 6.73
N PRO A 69 6.35 11.83 7.70
CA PRO A 69 5.09 11.11 7.55
C PRO A 69 3.92 12.09 7.56
N VAL A 70 2.86 11.74 6.83
CA VAL A 70 1.71 12.63 6.59
C VAL A 70 0.95 13.05 7.85
N TRP A 71 1.04 12.29 8.95
CA TRP A 71 0.42 12.63 10.24
C TRP A 71 1.21 13.67 11.05
N MET A 72 2.41 14.07 10.60
CA MET A 72 3.12 15.23 11.14
C MET A 72 2.75 16.54 10.44
N GLU A 73 1.98 16.47 9.36
CA GLU A 73 1.44 17.66 8.67
C GLU A 73 0.24 18.23 9.44
N GLY A 74 -0.01 19.52 9.29
CA GLY A 74 -1.16 20.20 9.90
C GLY A 74 -2.43 20.15 9.03
N GLY A 75 -3.58 20.36 9.67
CA GLY A 75 -4.86 20.61 8.99
C GLY A 75 -5.68 19.37 8.61
N GLY A 76 -6.86 19.60 8.04
CA GLY A 76 -7.84 18.54 7.75
C GLY A 76 -7.36 17.51 6.72
N GLY A 77 -6.55 17.93 5.74
CA GLY A 77 -5.96 17.04 4.74
C GLY A 77 -5.00 16.01 5.35
N ALA A 78 -4.21 16.44 6.34
CA ALA A 78 -3.30 15.58 7.08
C ALA A 78 -4.04 14.55 7.93
N LYS A 79 -5.11 14.98 8.62
CA LYS A 79 -5.98 14.08 9.38
C LYS A 79 -6.60 13.00 8.49
N ALA A 80 -7.18 13.38 7.36
CA ALA A 80 -7.80 12.43 6.43
C ALA A 80 -6.77 11.45 5.82
N ALA A 81 -5.57 11.93 5.47
CA ALA A 81 -4.50 11.07 4.99
C ALA A 81 -3.98 10.12 6.09
N ALA A 82 -3.85 10.60 7.32
CA ALA A 82 -3.46 9.77 8.47
C ALA A 82 -4.49 8.66 8.74
N GLU A 83 -5.79 8.98 8.67
CA GLU A 83 -6.88 8.02 8.81
C GLU A 83 -6.87 6.96 7.69
N GLU A 84 -6.39 7.30 6.49
CA GLU A 84 -6.24 6.37 5.37
C GLU A 84 -5.04 5.42 5.51
N ILE A 85 -3.87 5.94 5.87
CA ILE A 85 -2.63 5.13 5.87
C ILE A 85 -2.50 4.24 7.11
N ARG A 86 -3.04 4.64 8.26
CA ARG A 86 -2.97 3.86 9.50
C ARG A 86 -3.52 2.43 9.38
N PRO A 87 -4.73 2.18 8.84
CA PRO A 87 -5.23 0.81 8.69
C PRO A 87 -4.41 -0.01 7.69
N ILE A 88 -3.83 0.62 6.67
CA ILE A 88 -2.92 -0.06 5.73
C ILE A 88 -1.66 -0.53 6.45
N LEU A 89 -1.04 0.33 7.26
CA LEU A 89 0.14 -0.01 8.06
C LEU A 89 -0.16 -1.14 9.05
N ALA A 90 -1.31 -1.09 9.72
CA ALA A 90 -1.74 -2.15 10.62
C ALA A 90 -1.93 -3.49 9.88
N GLU A 91 -2.46 -3.47 8.67
CA GLU A 91 -2.60 -4.68 7.84
C GLU A 91 -1.23 -5.20 7.36
N ILE A 92 -0.28 -4.32 7.06
CA ILE A 92 1.10 -4.70 6.74
C ILE A 92 1.71 -5.44 7.94
N GLU A 93 1.61 -4.87 9.14
CA GLU A 93 2.10 -5.49 10.38
C GLU A 93 1.46 -6.86 10.62
N ARG A 94 0.13 -6.97 10.46
CA ARG A 94 -0.59 -8.23 10.59
C ARG A 94 -0.11 -9.28 9.59
N ARG A 95 0.10 -8.92 8.33
CA ARG A 95 0.58 -9.83 7.28
C ARG A 95 2.04 -10.23 7.49
N LEU A 96 2.88 -9.33 8.00
CA LEU A 96 4.26 -9.63 8.40
C LEU A 96 4.30 -10.64 9.55
N GLY A 97 3.48 -10.46 10.59
CA GLY A 97 3.41 -11.39 11.72
C GLY A 97 2.76 -12.74 11.40
N SER A 98 1.94 -12.79 10.34
CA SER A 98 1.28 -14.02 9.86
C SER A 98 2.06 -14.72 8.74
N ALA A 99 3.10 -14.09 8.19
CA ALA A 99 3.99 -14.74 7.24
C ALA A 99 4.68 -15.89 7.98
N PRO A 100 4.67 -17.13 7.44
CA PRO A 100 5.42 -18.21 8.05
C PRO A 100 6.86 -17.75 8.19
N ALA A 101 7.39 -17.74 9.42
CA ALA A 101 8.79 -17.44 9.67
C ALA A 101 9.59 -18.27 8.67
N ALA A 102 10.28 -17.59 7.75
CA ALA A 102 11.02 -18.24 6.69
C ALA A 102 11.84 -19.36 7.35
N ALA A 103 11.50 -20.61 7.02
CA ALA A 103 12.14 -21.78 7.58
C ALA A 103 13.65 -21.58 7.49
N ALA A 104 14.26 -21.39 8.66
CA ALA A 104 15.69 -21.15 8.85
C ALA A 104 16.49 -22.41 8.52
#